data_AF-A0A957FTL8-F1
#
_entry.id   AF-A0A957FTL8-F1
#
_cell.length_a   1.000
_cell.length_b   1.000
_cell.length_c   1.000
_cell.angle_alpha   90.00
_cell.angle_beta   90.00
_cell.angle_gamma   90.00
#
_symmetry.space_group_name_H-M   'P 1'
#
loop_
_entity.id
_entity.type
_entity.pdbx_description
1 polymer ?
#
loop_
_entity_poly.entity_id
_entity_poly.type
_entity_poly.pdbx_seq_one_letter_code
_entity_poly.pdbx_strand_id
1 'polypeptide(L)'
;PPMQEIFEQIATAKVGVSAWEDRSLGYLQDTDEINFNSDLRLQRAKEKALSLVGSPRPEPEQIYAAGRDVQSALKLGLQSFVWAGFATEHDQTIGKKLANVLCGGNISGPTWVDPWYILDLEREAFLSLLGEQKSIDRIMHMLQKGKPLRN
;
A
#
# COMPACT_ATOMS: atom_id res chain seq x y z
N PRO A 1 -8.41 8.15 5.46
CA PRO A 1 -8.44 7.08 6.49
C PRO A 1 -7.28 7.29 7.46
N PRO A 2 -7.43 6.98 8.76
CA PRO A 2 -6.32 7.01 9.72
C PRO A 2 -5.19 6.09 9.25
N MET A 3 -3.95 6.49 9.51
CA MET A 3 -2.74 5.80 9.01
C MET A 3 -2.70 4.31 9.41
N GLN A 4 -3.26 3.97 10.57
CA GLN A 4 -3.36 2.59 11.03
C GLN A 4 -4.22 1.71 10.12
N GLU A 5 -5.38 2.21 9.65
CA GLU A 5 -6.23 1.45 8.73
C GLU A 5 -5.53 1.20 7.39
N ILE A 6 -4.83 2.21 6.86
CA ILE A 6 -4.03 2.06 5.62
C ILE A 6 -2.94 1.00 5.81
N PHE A 7 -2.23 1.07 6.94
CA PHE A 7 -1.20 0.10 7.29
C PHE A 7 -1.76 -1.32 7.35
N GLU A 8 -2.88 -1.53 8.05
CA GLU A 8 -3.53 -2.83 8.19
C GLU A 8 -4.03 -3.37 6.84
N GLN A 9 -4.62 -2.52 6.00
CA GLN A 9 -5.06 -2.89 4.65
C GLN A 9 -3.91 -3.41 3.80
N ILE A 10 -2.76 -2.72 3.80
CA ILE A 10 -1.58 -3.13 3.02
C ILE A 10 -0.95 -4.38 3.64
N ALA A 11 -0.74 -4.41 4.97
CA ALA A 11 -0.07 -5.50 5.66
C ALA A 11 -0.83 -6.83 5.55
N THR A 12 -2.15 -6.78 5.49
CA THR A 12 -3.01 -7.98 5.32
C THR A 12 -3.34 -8.29 3.87
N ALA A 13 -2.85 -7.48 2.93
CA ALA A 13 -3.20 -7.54 1.50
C ALA A 13 -4.72 -7.59 1.29
N LYS A 14 -5.45 -6.67 1.93
CA LYS A 14 -6.91 -6.59 1.81
C LYS A 14 -7.29 -6.29 0.37
N VAL A 15 -8.21 -7.09 -0.17
CA VAL A 15 -8.73 -6.94 -1.55
C VAL A 15 -10.20 -6.57 -1.43
N GLY A 16 -10.66 -5.58 -2.20
CA GLY A 16 -12.08 -5.27 -2.26
C GLY A 16 -12.84 -6.32 -3.08
N VAL A 17 -14.06 -6.61 -2.64
CA VAL A 17 -14.95 -7.60 -3.27
C VAL A 17 -15.91 -6.92 -4.25
N SER A 18 -16.07 -5.59 -4.16
CA SER A 18 -16.91 -4.80 -5.04
C SER A 18 -16.36 -3.39 -5.23
N ALA A 19 -16.72 -2.74 -6.34
CA ALA A 19 -16.31 -1.35 -6.61
C ALA A 19 -16.78 -0.36 -5.51
N TRP A 20 -17.89 -0.65 -4.83
CA TRP A 20 -18.37 0.15 -3.70
C TRP A 20 -17.49 -0.03 -2.46
N GLU A 21 -17.03 -1.26 -2.23
CA GLU A 21 -16.06 -1.54 -1.17
C GLU A 21 -14.71 -0.90 -1.49
N ASP A 22 -14.24 -0.97 -2.74
CA ASP A 22 -13.00 -0.33 -3.19
C ASP A 22 -13.02 1.19 -2.98
N ARG A 23 -14.18 1.85 -3.13
CA ARG A 23 -14.35 3.26 -2.72
C ARG A 23 -14.17 3.45 -1.22
N SER A 24 -14.79 2.60 -0.40
CA SER A 24 -14.64 2.66 1.07
C SER A 24 -13.21 2.40 1.53
N LEU A 25 -12.45 1.58 0.79
CA LEU A 25 -11.02 1.31 1.03
C LEU A 25 -10.12 2.46 0.54
N GLY A 26 -10.63 3.36 -0.30
CA GLY A 26 -9.87 4.47 -0.87
C GLY A 26 -9.07 4.11 -2.13
N TYR A 27 -9.37 2.98 -2.78
CA TYR A 27 -8.79 2.61 -4.07
C TYR A 27 -9.46 3.33 -5.24
N LEU A 28 -10.74 3.67 -5.09
CA LEU A 28 -11.51 4.44 -6.06
C LEU A 28 -11.92 5.78 -5.46
N GLN A 29 -11.93 6.82 -6.29
CA GLN A 29 -12.47 8.13 -5.95
C GLN A 29 -14.01 8.13 -6.09
N ASP A 30 -14.67 9.07 -5.40
CA ASP A 30 -16.12 9.24 -5.51
C ASP A 30 -16.57 9.60 -6.94
N THR A 31 -15.67 10.20 -7.72
CA THR A 31 -15.89 10.59 -9.12
C THR A 31 -15.67 9.45 -10.12
N ASP A 32 -15.15 8.30 -9.69
CA ASP A 32 -14.88 7.18 -10.59
C ASP A 32 -16.18 6.49 -11.02
N GLU A 33 -16.30 6.15 -12.29
CA GLU A 33 -17.51 5.56 -12.85
C GLU A 33 -17.56 4.04 -12.61
N ILE A 34 -18.64 3.55 -12.00
CA ILE A 34 -18.87 2.12 -11.79
C ILE A 34 -19.77 1.59 -12.91
N ASN A 35 -19.20 0.76 -13.77
CA ASN A 35 -19.89 0.12 -14.88
C ASN A 35 -20.23 -1.34 -14.57
N PHE A 36 -21.52 -1.66 -14.51
CA PHE A 36 -22.00 -3.04 -14.28
C PHE A 36 -21.87 -3.93 -15.52
N ASN A 37 -21.95 -3.35 -16.73
CA ASN A 37 -21.80 -4.10 -17.97
C ASN A 37 -20.31 -4.17 -18.37
N SER A 38 -19.72 -5.38 -18.27
CA SER A 38 -18.32 -5.63 -18.62
C SER A 38 -18.01 -5.31 -20.08
N ASP A 39 -18.96 -5.52 -20.98
CA ASP A 39 -18.75 -5.39 -22.43
C ASP A 39 -18.56 -3.93 -22.83
N LEU A 40 -19.13 -3.01 -22.05
CA LEU A 40 -19.02 -1.56 -22.29
C LEU A 40 -17.77 -0.94 -21.65
N ARG A 41 -17.00 -1.69 -20.83
CA ARG A 41 -15.87 -1.14 -20.06
C ARG A 41 -14.86 -0.40 -20.94
N LEU A 42 -14.48 -0.99 -22.06
CA LEU A 42 -13.50 -0.40 -22.99
C LEU A 42 -14.06 0.85 -23.68
N GLN A 43 -15.33 0.80 -24.08
CA GLN A 43 -16.00 1.95 -24.71
C GLN A 43 -16.06 3.14 -23.73
N ARG A 44 -16.52 2.89 -22.50
CA ARG A 44 -16.61 3.92 -21.44
C ARG A 44 -15.25 4.50 -21.09
N ALA A 45 -14.22 3.65 -20.97
CA ALA A 45 -12.85 4.10 -20.74
C ALA A 45 -12.35 5.02 -21.88
N LYS A 46 -12.67 4.71 -23.13
CA LYS A 46 -12.33 5.56 -24.29
C LYS A 46 -13.08 6.89 -24.26
N GLU A 47 -14.37 6.88 -23.99
CA GLU A 47 -15.20 8.09 -23.85
C GLU A 47 -14.64 9.01 -22.75
N LYS A 48 -14.26 8.43 -21.59
CA LYS A 48 -13.64 9.16 -20.49
C LYS A 48 -12.27 9.73 -20.87
N ALA A 49 -11.41 8.96 -21.53
CA ALA A 49 -10.10 9.44 -21.96
C ALA A 49 -10.22 10.61 -22.96
N LEU A 50 -11.16 10.51 -23.90
CA LEU A 50 -11.44 11.59 -24.85
C LEU A 50 -12.01 12.85 -24.18
N SER A 51 -12.83 12.71 -23.14
CA SER A 51 -13.38 13.87 -22.42
C SER A 51 -12.33 14.62 -21.60
N LEU A 52 -11.20 13.98 -21.27
CA LEU A 52 -10.08 14.60 -20.57
C LEU A 52 -9.10 15.32 -21.53
N VAL A 53 -9.25 15.19 -22.85
CA VAL A 53 -8.38 15.87 -23.82
C VAL A 53 -8.51 17.38 -23.67
N GLY A 54 -7.38 18.06 -23.51
CA GLY A 54 -7.33 19.51 -23.27
C GLY A 54 -7.50 19.92 -21.81
N SER A 55 -7.77 18.97 -20.90
CA SER A 55 -7.68 19.21 -19.45
C SER A 55 -6.22 19.29 -19.02
N PRO A 56 -5.85 20.20 -18.10
CA PRO A 56 -4.50 20.24 -17.56
C PRO A 56 -4.19 18.95 -16.80
N ARG A 57 -2.94 18.49 -16.90
CA ARG A 57 -2.46 17.38 -16.07
C ARG A 57 -2.50 17.85 -14.61
N PRO A 58 -3.06 17.06 -13.67
CA PRO A 58 -2.99 17.41 -12.25
C PRO A 58 -1.53 17.43 -11.80
N GLU A 59 -1.17 18.44 -11.03
CA GLU A 59 0.13 18.50 -10.36
C GLU A 59 0.24 17.37 -9.34
N PRO A 60 1.45 16.83 -9.10
CA PRO A 60 1.66 15.83 -8.06
C PRO A 60 1.20 16.39 -6.70
N GLU A 61 0.24 15.72 -6.08
CA GLU A 61 -0.21 16.07 -4.73
C GLU A 61 0.86 15.71 -3.70
N GLN A 62 1.02 16.53 -2.67
CA GLN A 62 1.87 16.17 -1.55
C GLN A 62 1.30 14.95 -0.82
N ILE A 63 2.17 14.11 -0.28
CA ILE A 63 1.78 12.92 0.49
C ILE A 63 1.94 13.21 1.98
N TYR A 64 0.95 12.83 2.77
CA TYR A 64 1.00 12.98 4.21
C TYR A 64 1.89 11.90 4.85
N ALA A 65 2.97 12.32 5.50
CA ALA A 65 3.83 11.46 6.31
C ALA A 65 3.45 11.60 7.79
N ALA A 66 3.10 10.49 8.44
CA ALA A 66 2.58 10.50 9.81
C ALA A 66 3.64 10.77 10.90
N GLY A 67 4.93 10.64 10.59
CA GLY A 67 6.03 10.91 11.51
C GLY A 67 6.31 9.81 12.55
N ARG A 68 7.29 10.06 13.41
CA ARG A 68 7.91 9.07 14.31
C ARG A 68 6.95 8.45 15.33
N ASP A 69 6.01 9.22 15.86
CA ASP A 69 5.12 8.74 16.93
C ASP A 69 4.19 7.65 16.41
N VAL A 70 3.57 7.90 15.25
CA VAL A 70 2.73 6.92 14.56
C VAL A 70 3.57 5.73 14.12
N GLN A 71 4.79 5.96 13.62
CA GLN A 71 5.71 4.87 13.25
C GLN A 71 5.99 3.94 14.43
N SER A 72 6.19 4.50 15.62
CA SER A 72 6.47 3.75 16.84
C SER A 72 5.25 2.95 17.29
N ALA A 73 4.06 3.54 17.23
CA ALA A 73 2.81 2.85 17.51
C ALA A 73 2.58 1.65 16.56
N LEU A 74 2.81 1.82 15.25
CA LEU A 74 2.71 0.74 14.27
C LEU A 74 3.72 -0.40 14.54
N LYS A 75 4.97 -0.05 14.90
CA LYS A 75 6.00 -1.04 15.28
C LYS A 75 5.61 -1.83 16.52
N LEU A 76 4.99 -1.19 17.51
CA LEU A 76 4.47 -1.86 18.69
C LEU A 76 3.31 -2.80 18.33
N GLY A 77 2.37 -2.35 17.49
CA GLY A 77 1.27 -3.20 17.00
C GLY A 77 1.78 -4.45 16.27
N LEU A 78 2.78 -4.31 15.40
CA LEU A 78 3.45 -5.44 14.75
C LEU A 78 4.09 -6.41 15.75
N GLN A 79 4.76 -5.88 16.79
CA GLN A 79 5.34 -6.71 17.84
C GLN A 79 4.26 -7.50 18.59
N SER A 80 3.12 -6.88 18.88
CA SER A 80 1.97 -7.56 19.49
C SER A 80 1.41 -8.67 18.61
N PHE A 81 1.34 -8.48 17.29
CA PHE A 81 0.90 -9.55 16.37
C PHE A 81 1.85 -10.74 16.34
N VAL A 82 3.16 -10.51 16.42
CA VAL A 82 4.15 -11.59 16.52
C VAL A 82 4.00 -12.34 17.84
N TRP A 83 3.88 -11.63 18.96
CA TRP A 83 3.68 -12.26 20.28
C TRP A 83 2.38 -13.06 20.37
N ALA A 84 1.33 -12.59 19.71
CA ALA A 84 0.06 -13.30 19.62
C ALA A 84 0.08 -14.48 18.62
N GLY A 85 1.18 -14.69 17.88
CA GLY A 85 1.32 -15.76 16.89
C GLY A 85 0.56 -15.53 15.58
N PHE A 86 0.06 -14.31 15.35
CA PHE A 86 -0.65 -13.96 14.11
C PHE A 86 0.29 -13.61 12.95
N ALA A 87 1.52 -13.18 13.26
CA ALA A 87 2.54 -12.78 12.29
C ALA A 87 3.88 -13.49 12.57
N THR A 88 4.64 -13.80 11.51
CA THR A 88 6.01 -14.31 11.68
C THR A 88 6.98 -13.17 11.96
N GLU A 89 8.21 -13.51 12.37
CA GLU A 89 9.29 -12.53 12.48
C GLU A 89 9.57 -11.83 11.14
N HIS A 90 9.44 -12.53 10.01
CA HIS A 90 9.63 -11.93 8.69
C HIS A 90 8.49 -10.98 8.31
N ASP A 91 7.25 -11.32 8.69
CA ASP A 91 6.11 -10.40 8.52
C ASP A 91 6.34 -9.10 9.31
N GLN A 92 6.94 -9.19 10.50
CA GLN A 92 7.36 -8.02 11.25
C GLN A 92 8.47 -7.23 10.53
N THR A 93 9.46 -7.89 9.93
CA THR A 93 10.51 -7.20 9.16
C THR A 93 9.92 -6.41 8.00
N ILE A 94 9.01 -7.01 7.23
CA ILE A 94 8.29 -6.36 6.14
C ILE A 94 7.42 -5.21 6.69
N GLY A 95 6.64 -5.45 7.74
CA GLY A 95 5.79 -4.45 8.36
C GLY A 95 6.58 -3.25 8.89
N LYS A 96 7.77 -3.45 9.45
CA LYS A 96 8.64 -2.36 9.91
C LYS A 96 9.09 -1.47 8.75
N LYS A 97 9.39 -2.06 7.59
CA LYS A 97 9.71 -1.31 6.36
C LYS A 97 8.49 -0.56 5.82
N LEU A 98 7.32 -1.18 5.81
CA LEU A 98 6.06 -0.53 5.44
C LEU A 98 5.75 0.67 6.35
N ALA A 99 5.84 0.50 7.67
CA ALA A 99 5.64 1.58 8.63
C ALA A 99 6.65 2.72 8.43
N ASN A 100 7.89 2.40 8.04
CA ASN A 100 8.90 3.39 7.68
C ASN A 100 8.49 4.22 6.46
N VAL A 101 8.01 3.59 5.39
CA VAL A 101 7.54 4.30 4.19
C VAL A 101 6.35 5.21 4.53
N LEU A 102 5.30 4.65 5.13
CA LEU A 102 4.06 5.38 5.40
C LEU A 102 4.24 6.56 6.38
N CYS A 103 5.21 6.47 7.28
CA CYS A 103 5.50 7.55 8.23
C CYS A 103 6.57 8.53 7.74
N GLY A 104 7.06 8.38 6.51
CA GLY A 104 8.07 9.24 5.91
C GLY A 104 9.46 9.07 6.53
N GLY A 105 9.84 7.86 6.89
CA GLY A 105 11.20 7.53 7.33
C GLY A 105 11.52 8.08 8.72
N ASN A 106 12.44 9.05 8.78
CA ASN A 106 12.98 9.61 10.01
C ASN A 106 12.47 11.04 10.31
N ILE A 107 11.30 11.40 9.78
CA ILE A 107 10.67 12.68 10.08
C ILE A 107 10.19 12.69 11.54
N SER A 108 10.45 13.80 12.24
CA SER A 108 10.13 13.96 13.66
C SER A 108 8.63 13.98 13.94
N GLY A 109 7.86 14.71 13.14
CA GLY A 109 6.42 14.88 13.32
C GLY A 109 5.65 14.88 12.00
N PRO A 110 4.31 14.90 12.06
CA PRO A 110 3.50 14.76 10.87
C PRO A 110 3.69 15.93 9.91
N THR A 111 3.98 15.64 8.63
CA THR A 111 4.34 16.65 7.62
C THR A 111 3.89 16.20 6.23
N TRP A 112 3.56 17.16 5.37
CA TRP A 112 3.34 16.90 3.94
C TRP A 112 4.66 16.90 3.19
N VAL A 113 4.92 15.82 2.46
CA VAL A 113 6.17 15.60 1.73
C VAL A 113 5.89 15.45 0.24
N ASP A 114 6.94 15.67 -0.55
CA ASP A 114 6.88 15.46 -1.98
C ASP A 114 6.74 13.95 -2.32
N PRO A 115 5.94 13.55 -3.34
CA PRO A 115 5.82 12.16 -3.75
C PRO A 115 7.14 11.45 -4.05
N TRP A 116 8.12 12.17 -4.62
CA TRP A 116 9.43 11.61 -4.95
C TRP A 116 10.19 11.15 -3.69
N TYR A 117 9.99 11.82 -2.56
CA TYR A 117 10.57 11.41 -1.28
C TYR A 117 10.04 10.05 -0.82
N ILE A 118 8.72 9.82 -0.92
CA ILE A 118 8.10 8.54 -0.56
C ILE A 118 8.53 7.44 -1.53
N LEU A 119 8.60 7.72 -2.83
CA LEU A 119 9.05 6.77 -3.84
C LEU A 119 10.49 6.30 -3.60
N ASP A 120 11.37 7.19 -3.13
CA ASP A 120 12.74 6.82 -2.77
C ASP A 120 12.78 5.88 -1.56
N LEU A 121 11.96 6.14 -0.54
CA LEU A 121 11.83 5.25 0.63
C LEU A 121 11.24 3.89 0.23
N GLU A 122 10.23 3.86 -0.64
CA GLU A 122 9.64 2.63 -1.18
C GLU A 122 10.67 1.80 -1.92
N ARG A 123 11.45 2.45 -2.80
CA ARG A 123 12.49 1.78 -3.59
C ARG A 123 13.57 1.17 -2.70
N GLU A 124 14.05 1.91 -1.71
CA GLU A 124 15.04 1.40 -0.74
C GLU A 124 14.47 0.22 0.04
N ALA A 125 13.25 0.34 0.57
CA ALA A 125 12.58 -0.71 1.32
C ALA A 125 12.37 -1.98 0.48
N PHE A 126 11.89 -1.81 -0.75
CA PHE A 126 11.62 -2.91 -1.67
C PHE A 126 12.90 -3.66 -2.05
N LEU A 127 13.95 -2.93 -2.47
CA LEU A 127 15.24 -3.54 -2.81
C LEU A 127 15.89 -4.24 -1.60
N SER A 128 15.80 -3.63 -0.42
CA SER A 128 16.27 -4.25 0.82
C SER A 128 15.55 -5.57 1.11
N LEU A 129 14.22 -5.62 0.92
CA LEU A 129 13.43 -6.83 1.16
C LEU A 129 13.69 -7.92 0.11
N LEU A 130 14.03 -7.56 -1.12
CA LEU A 130 14.41 -8.53 -2.15
C LEU A 130 15.74 -9.22 -1.85
N GLY A 131 16.62 -8.58 -1.08
CA GLY A 131 17.87 -9.19 -0.61
C GLY A 131 17.69 -10.23 0.51
N GLU A 132 16.52 -10.31 1.11
CA GLU A 132 16.24 -11.24 2.21
C GLU A 132 15.95 -12.66 1.70
N GLN A 133 16.67 -13.66 2.23
CA GLN A 133 16.49 -15.06 1.83
C GLN A 133 15.04 -15.53 2.01
N LYS A 134 14.40 -15.13 3.12
CA LYS A 134 13.00 -15.48 3.39
C LYS A 134 12.03 -14.92 2.34
N SER A 135 12.30 -13.73 1.80
CA SER A 135 11.51 -13.14 0.71
C SER A 135 11.69 -13.93 -0.58
N ILE A 136 12.93 -14.31 -0.92
CA ILE A 136 13.23 -15.14 -2.08
C ILE A 136 12.51 -16.49 -1.97
N ASP A 137 12.55 -17.13 -0.80
CA ASP A 137 11.87 -18.41 -0.56
C ASP A 137 10.35 -18.27 -0.73
N ARG A 138 9.75 -17.17 -0.24
CA ARG A 138 8.32 -16.88 -0.41
C ARG A 138 7.95 -16.72 -1.89
N ILE A 139 8.76 -15.98 -2.65
CA ILE A 139 8.55 -15.78 -4.09
C ILE A 139 8.64 -17.13 -4.83
N MET A 140 9.70 -17.90 -4.59
CA MET A 140 9.92 -19.20 -5.23
C MET A 140 8.80 -20.19 -4.89
N HIS A 141 8.38 -20.24 -3.62
CA HIS A 141 7.30 -21.11 -3.19
C HIS A 141 5.95 -20.72 -3.82
N MET A 142 5.66 -19.42 -3.91
CA MET A 142 4.45 -18.92 -4.56
C MET A 142 4.44 -19.31 -6.04
N LEU A 143 5.55 -19.10 -6.76
CA LEU A 143 5.67 -19.44 -8.18
C LEU A 143 5.57 -20.95 -8.44
N GLN A 144 6.14 -21.77 -7.57
CA GLN A 144 6.16 -23.23 -7.75
C GLN A 144 4.86 -23.91 -7.30
N LYS A 145 4.24 -23.45 -6.22
CA LYS A 145 3.12 -24.15 -5.57
C LYS A 145 1.80 -23.39 -5.61
N GLY A 146 1.80 -22.12 -6.05
CA GLY A 146 0.62 -21.26 -6.07
C GLY A 146 0.04 -20.95 -4.69
N LYS A 147 0.82 -21.12 -3.62
CA LYS A 147 0.38 -20.91 -2.22
C LYS A 147 1.41 -20.10 -1.44
N PRO A 148 0.96 -19.20 -0.53
CA PRO A 148 1.87 -18.42 0.30
C PRO A 148 2.68 -19.31 1.24
N LEU A 149 3.96 -19.00 1.38
CA LEU A 149 4.84 -19.58 2.40
C LEU A 149 4.85 -18.64 3.62
N ARG A 150 4.62 -19.19 4.81
CA ARG A 150 4.76 -18.47 6.09
C ARG A 150 6.03 -18.93 6.81
N ASN A 151 7.06 -18.09 6.78
CA ASN A 151 8.39 -18.26 7.38
C ASN A 151 8.90 -16.98 8.06
#